data_AF-C3MAU9-F1
#
_entry.id   AF-C3MAU9-F1
#
_cell.length_a   1.000
_cell.length_b   1.000
_cell.length_c   1.000
_cell.angle_alpha   90.00
_cell.angle_beta   90.00
_cell.angle_gamma   90.00
#
_symmetry.space_group_name_H-M   'P 1'
#
loop_
_entity.id
_entity.type
_entity.pdbx_description
1 polymer ?
#
loop_
_entity_poly.entity_id
_entity_poly.type
_entity_poly.pdbx_seq_one_letter_code
_entity_poly.pdbx_strand_id
1 'polypeptide(L)' 'MHRKDFQSLPLSPDDLDMLKGIFDSELEARHILPGSTQADELARTLIGMFQRGIRTADALREMIKA' A
#
# COMPACT_ATOMS: atom_id res chain seq x y z
N MET A 1 -11.28 -2.03 -26.66
CA MET A 1 -10.28 -2.16 -25.57
C MET A 1 -10.64 -1.15 -24.49
N HIS A 2 -11.26 -1.59 -23.38
CA HIS A 2 -11.51 -0.73 -22.23
C HIS A 2 -10.20 -0.57 -21.46
N ARG A 3 -9.58 0.62 -21.56
CA ARG A 3 -8.52 1.05 -20.65
C ARG A 3 -9.19 1.08 -19.27
N LYS A 4 -8.91 0.11 -18.40
CA LYS A 4 -9.44 0.16 -17.03
C LYS A 4 -8.91 1.43 -16.40
N ASP A 5 -9.80 2.34 -16.06
CA ASP A 5 -9.50 3.55 -15.31
C ASP A 5 -9.14 3.14 -13.87
N PHE A 6 -7.91 2.65 -13.69
CA PHE A 6 -7.39 2.18 -12.39
C PHE A 6 -7.35 3.27 -11.32
N GLN A 7 -7.55 4.54 -11.73
CA GLN A 7 -7.55 5.73 -10.88
C GLN A 7 -8.88 5.95 -10.14
N SER A 8 -9.96 5.23 -10.48
CA SER A 8 -11.29 5.46 -9.87
C SER A 8 -11.98 4.22 -9.32
N LEU A 9 -11.29 3.06 -9.29
CA LEU A 9 -11.85 1.88 -8.64
C LEU A 9 -11.77 2.06 -7.12
N PRO A 10 -12.90 2.09 -6.40
CA PRO A 10 -12.90 2.17 -4.94
C PRO A 10 -12.08 1.01 -4.38
N LEU A 11 -11.31 1.29 -3.32
CA LEU A 11 -10.58 0.25 -2.60
C LEU A 11 -11.60 -0.77 -2.10
N SER A 12 -11.51 -2.00 -2.59
CA SER A 12 -12.35 -3.09 -2.09
C SER A 12 -11.91 -3.42 -0.65
N PRO A 13 -12.78 -4.01 0.18
CA PRO A 13 -12.36 -4.52 1.49
C PRO A 13 -11.14 -5.44 1.41
N ASP A 14 -11.10 -6.33 0.41
CA ASP A 14 -9.96 -7.21 0.16
C ASP A 14 -8.67 -6.45 -0.19
N ASP A 15 -8.79 -5.35 -0.96
CA ASP A 15 -7.66 -4.49 -1.29
C ASP A 15 -7.13 -3.80 -0.02
N LEU A 16 -8.03 -3.32 0.84
CA LEU A 16 -7.67 -2.70 2.12
C LEU A 16 -7.00 -3.68 3.07
N ASP A 17 -7.51 -4.91 3.19
CA ASP A 17 -6.90 -5.96 4.01
C ASP A 17 -5.49 -6.33 3.52
N MET A 18 -5.31 -6.44 2.21
CA MET A 18 -3.99 -6.66 1.63
C MET A 18 -3.02 -5.51 1.94
N LEU A 19 -3.45 -4.25 1.71
CA LEU A 19 -2.64 -3.07 1.99
C LEU A 19 -2.30 -2.97 3.49
N LYS A 20 -3.27 -3.21 4.36
CA LYS A 20 -3.07 -3.22 5.81
C LYS A 20 -2.08 -4.29 6.24
N GLY A 21 -2.16 -5.51 5.69
CA GLY A 21 -1.22 -6.58 6.00
C GLY A 21 0.23 -6.24 5.59
N ILE A 22 0.42 -5.58 4.45
CA ILE A 22 1.75 -5.10 4.02
C ILE A 22 2.24 -4.00 4.95
N PHE A 23 1.37 -3.04 5.26
CA PHE A 23 1.69 -1.93 6.15
C PHE A 23 2.12 -2.40 7.53
N ASP A 24 1.32 -3.25 8.18
CA ASP A 24 1.61 -3.77 9.51
C ASP A 24 2.92 -4.58 9.51
N SER A 25 3.16 -5.40 8.49
CA SER A 25 4.42 -6.15 8.33
C SER A 25 5.65 -5.23 8.27
N GLU A 26 5.54 -4.12 7.53
CA GLU A 26 6.65 -3.17 7.36
C GLU A 26 6.85 -2.30 8.60
N LEU A 27 5.78 -1.97 9.34
CA LEU A 27 5.91 -1.31 10.64
C LEU A 27 6.67 -2.19 11.63
N GLU A 28 6.33 -3.48 11.71
CA GLU A 28 7.03 -4.43 12.57
C GLU A 28 8.49 -4.61 12.15
N ALA A 29 8.75 -4.83 10.86
CA ALA A 29 10.10 -5.05 10.34
C ALA A 29 11.05 -3.86 10.58
N ARG A 30 10.51 -2.64 10.57
CA ARG A 30 11.27 -1.38 10.75
C ARG A 30 11.17 -0.83 12.18
N HIS A 31 10.47 -1.51 13.09
CA HIS A 31 10.16 -1.02 14.43
C HIS A 31 9.52 0.38 14.44
N ILE A 32 8.68 0.68 13.45
CA ILE A 32 7.99 1.96 13.35
C ILE A 32 6.75 1.92 14.24
N LEU A 33 6.61 2.94 15.08
CA LEU A 33 5.43 3.09 15.93
C LEU A 33 4.19 3.43 15.08
N PRO A 34 3.06 2.72 15.27
CA PRO A 34 1.79 3.09 14.66
C PRO A 34 1.39 4.53 15.04
N GLY A 35 0.93 5.32 14.07
CA GLY A 35 0.56 6.72 14.29
C GLY A 35 1.75 7.70 14.40
N SER A 36 2.97 7.23 14.15
CA SER A 36 4.11 8.13 13.93
C SER A 36 4.09 8.72 12.52
N THR A 37 4.80 9.84 12.31
CA THR A 37 4.96 10.45 10.98
C THR A 37 5.51 9.47 9.95
N GLN A 38 6.44 8.59 10.34
CA GLN A 38 6.96 7.55 9.45
C GLN A 38 5.90 6.54 9.03
N ALA A 39 4.99 6.17 9.95
CA ALA A 39 3.87 5.31 9.63
C ALA A 39 2.91 5.99 8.64
N ASP A 40 2.62 7.28 8.82
CA ASP A 40 1.77 8.02 7.89
C ASP A 40 2.39 8.16 6.49
N GLU A 41 3.70 8.38 6.41
CA GLU A 41 4.44 8.44 5.14
C GLU A 41 4.45 7.09 4.43
N LEU A 42 4.63 6.00 5.17
CA LEU A 42 4.58 4.65 4.65
C LEU A 42 3.18 4.31 4.11
N ALA A 43 2.12 4.65 4.85
CA ALA A 43 0.74 4.45 4.42
C ALA A 43 0.42 5.25 3.15
N ARG A 44 0.82 6.53 3.09
CA ARG A 44 0.67 7.36 1.90
C ARG A 44 1.38 6.79 0.68
N THR A 45 2.62 6.32 0.87
CA THR A 45 3.42 5.75 -0.21
C THR A 45 2.76 4.49 -0.76
N LEU A 46 2.31 3.60 0.13
CA LEU A 46 1.62 2.36 -0.21
C LEU A 46 0.31 2.64 -0.99
N ILE A 47 -0.53 3.55 -0.51
CA ILE A 47 -1.78 3.94 -1.18
C ILE A 47 -1.49 4.60 -2.53
N GLY A 48 -0.51 5.50 -2.59
CA GLY A 48 -0.11 6.17 -3.82
C GLY A 48 0.38 5.20 -4.90
N MET A 49 1.14 4.17 -4.52
CA MET A 49 1.55 3.10 -5.43
C MET A 49 0.35 2.28 -5.94
N PHE A 50 -0.58 1.95 -5.05
CA PHE A 50 -1.79 1.22 -5.42
C PHE A 50 -2.66 2.00 -6.41
N GLN A 51 -2.85 3.30 -6.17
CA GLN A 51 -3.59 4.21 -7.06
C GLN A 51 -2.91 4.40 -8.42
N ARG A 52 -1.58 4.25 -8.48
CA ARG A 52 -0.81 4.24 -9.75
C ARG A 52 -0.94 2.94 -10.54
N GLY A 53 -1.64 1.94 -10.00
CA GLY A 53 -1.93 0.67 -10.65
C GLY A 53 -1.12 -0.52 -10.14
N ILE A 54 -0.29 -0.35 -9.11
CA ILE A 54 0.45 -1.46 -8.49
C ILE A 54 -0.47 -2.22 -7.54
N ARG A 55 -1.04 -3.34 -7.99
CA ARG A 55 -2.09 -4.07 -7.25
C ARG A 55 -1.65 -5.39 -6.62
N THR A 56 -0.37 -5.73 -6.68
CA THR A 56 0.16 -6.99 -6.14
C THR A 56 0.97 -6.75 -4.88
N ALA A 57 0.73 -7.56 -3.85
CA ALA A 57 1.41 -7.45 -2.56
C ALA A 57 2.94 -7.50 -2.67
N ASP A 58 3.48 -8.42 -3.49
CA ASP A 58 4.92 -8.52 -3.71
C ASP A 58 5.51 -7.25 -4.34
N ALA A 59 4.89 -6.71 -5.39
CA ALA A 59 5.38 -5.48 -6.01
C ALA A 59 5.32 -4.28 -5.05
N LEU A 60 4.27 -4.18 -4.22
CA LEU A 60 4.18 -3.13 -3.20
C LEU A 60 5.26 -3.29 -2.13
N ARG A 61 5.53 -4.52 -1.67
CA ARG A 61 6.60 -4.81 -0.71
C ARG A 61 7.98 -4.47 -1.27
N GLU A 62 8.28 -4.89 -2.49
CA GLU A 62 9.56 -4.61 -3.13
C GLU A 62 9.79 -3.10 -3.28
N MET A 63 8.76 -2.36 -3.67
CA MET A 63 8.84 -0.91 -3.86
C MET A 63 8.97 -0.14 -2.54
N ILE A 64 8.47 -0.69 -1.43
CA ILE A 64 8.58 -0.09 -0.10
C ILE A 64 9.93 -0.41 0.55
N LYS A 65 10.50 -1.59 0.27
CA LYS A 65 11.82 -2.01 0.77
C LYS A 65 13.00 -1.31 0.09
N ALA A 66 12.81 -0.85 -1.15
CA ALA A 66 13.81 -0.09 -1.93
C ALA A 66 14.02 1.32 -1.37
#